data_AF-A0A7W3QQ03-F1
#
_entry.id   AF-A0A7W3QQ03-F1
#
_cell.length_a   1.000
_cell.length_b   1.000
_cell.length_c   1.000
_cell.angle_alpha   90.00
_cell.angle_beta   90.00
_cell.angle_gamma   90.00
#
_symmetry.space_group_name_H-M   'P 1'
#
loop_
_entity.id
_entity.type
_entity.pdbx_description
1 polymer ?
#
loop_
_entity_poly.entity_id
_entity_poly.type
_entity_poly.pdbx_seq_one_letter_code
_entity_poly.pdbx_strand_id
1 'polypeptide(L)'
;MALGKDYTRQVCSLARALEVVGERWTLLIIRDAFYGVRRFSHFQAHLDIPRAVLTARLGALVEAGVLDKRDGEYVLTGTGLELWPAVHALSDWGARNFSDAGACRLFRHVGCGGLVGVGGGCSSCGQVPVPTDLEIHPGPALDGDRRDDPVSLALRAPHRLLDPIRP
;
A
#
# COMPACT_ATOMS: atom_id res chain seq x y z
N MET A 1 -8.00 14.07 -24.43
CA MET A 1 -9.08 14.31 -23.46
C MET A 1 -8.71 13.61 -22.16
N ALA A 2 -8.73 14.32 -21.03
CA ALA A 2 -8.70 13.63 -19.74
C ALA A 2 -10.04 12.90 -19.59
N LEU A 3 -10.03 11.60 -19.31
CA LEU A 3 -11.25 10.93 -18.88
C LEU A 3 -11.77 11.62 -17.60
N GLY A 4 -13.06 11.91 -17.54
CA GLY A 4 -13.73 12.31 -16.30
C GLY A 4 -13.45 11.26 -15.22
N LYS A 5 -13.21 11.71 -13.99
CA LYS A 5 -12.94 10.83 -12.85
C LYS A 5 -14.21 10.43 -12.10
N ASP A 6 -15.33 11.01 -12.50
CA ASP A 6 -16.64 10.90 -11.90
C ASP A 6 -17.49 9.89 -12.68
N TYR A 7 -18.05 8.93 -11.95
CA TYR A 7 -18.99 7.95 -12.48
C TYR A 7 -20.42 8.44 -12.23
N THR A 8 -20.74 9.67 -12.68
CA THR A 8 -22.00 10.38 -12.37
C THR A 8 -23.28 9.62 -12.75
N ARG A 9 -23.19 8.67 -13.68
CA ARG A 9 -24.31 7.84 -14.12
C ARG A 9 -24.37 6.46 -13.45
N GLN A 10 -23.44 6.15 -12.54
CA GLN A 10 -23.37 4.87 -11.83
C GLN A 10 -23.88 5.03 -10.40
N VAL A 11 -24.86 4.21 -10.01
CA VAL A 11 -25.32 4.10 -8.62
C VAL A 11 -24.63 2.90 -7.95
N CYS A 12 -23.29 2.85 -8.06
CA CYS A 12 -22.48 1.71 -7.62
C CYS A 12 -21.44 2.16 -6.58
N SER A 13 -21.43 1.52 -5.40
CA SER A 13 -20.48 1.85 -4.33
C SER A 13 -19.02 1.61 -4.75
N LEU A 14 -18.77 0.60 -5.59
CA LEU A 14 -17.44 0.37 -6.17
C LEU A 14 -17.04 1.51 -7.11
N ALA A 15 -17.97 2.02 -7.93
CA ALA A 15 -17.69 3.17 -8.79
C ALA A 15 -17.29 4.38 -7.94
N ARG A 16 -18.01 4.67 -6.85
CA ARG A 16 -17.65 5.74 -5.90
C ARG A 16 -16.28 5.54 -5.27
N ALA A 17 -15.92 4.31 -4.90
CA ALA A 17 -14.58 4.01 -4.41
C ALA A 17 -13.51 4.28 -5.48
N LEU A 18 -13.78 3.92 -6.75
CA LEU A 18 -12.86 4.15 -7.86
C LEU A 18 -12.65 5.62 -8.20
N GLU A 19 -13.59 6.52 -7.86
CA GLU A 19 -13.36 7.98 -7.96
C GLU A 19 -12.20 8.43 -7.05
N VAL A 20 -11.98 7.73 -5.94
CA VAL A 20 -10.90 7.98 -4.98
C VAL A 20 -9.65 7.17 -5.34
N VAL A 21 -9.79 5.85 -5.49
CA VAL A 21 -8.64 4.92 -5.57
C VAL A 21 -8.33 4.39 -6.97
N GLY A 22 -9.17 4.66 -7.97
CA GLY A 22 -9.08 4.06 -9.31
C GLY A 22 -8.01 4.69 -10.22
N GLU A 23 -7.33 5.74 -9.78
CA GLU A 23 -6.16 6.26 -10.51
C GLU A 23 -4.96 5.34 -10.28
N ARG A 24 -4.21 5.06 -11.35
CA ARG A 24 -3.13 4.07 -11.42
C ARG A 24 -2.14 4.13 -10.25
N TRP A 25 -1.79 5.32 -9.79
CA TRP A 25 -0.79 5.51 -8.73
C TRP A 25 -1.39 5.51 -7.33
N THR A 26 -2.70 5.76 -7.18
CA THR A 26 -3.31 5.97 -5.87
C THR A 26 -3.11 4.75 -4.95
N LEU A 27 -3.42 3.54 -5.42
CA LEU A 27 -3.24 2.33 -4.60
C LEU A 27 -1.77 2.01 -4.31
N LEU A 28 -0.84 2.42 -5.18
CA LEU A 28 0.61 2.27 -4.92
C LEU A 28 1.08 3.23 -3.82
N ILE A 29 0.57 4.47 -3.82
CA ILE A 29 0.83 5.45 -2.75
C ILE A 29 0.25 4.94 -1.42
N ILE A 30 -0.98 4.43 -1.43
CA ILE A 30 -1.61 3.89 -0.22
C ILE A 30 -0.84 2.67 0.30
N ARG A 31 -0.42 1.76 -0.58
CA ARG A 31 0.44 0.62 -0.24
C ARG A 31 1.72 1.07 0.46
N ASP A 32 2.40 2.05 -0.11
CA ASP A 32 3.64 2.59 0.49
C ASP A 32 3.38 3.26 1.84
N ALA A 33 2.23 3.93 2.00
CA ALA A 33 1.82 4.49 3.30
C ALA A 33 1.61 3.38 4.35
N PHE A 34 1.05 2.23 3.97
CA PHE A 34 1.00 1.04 4.84
C PHE A 34 2.39 0.52 5.19
N TYR A 35 3.35 0.58 4.28
CA TYR A 35 4.74 0.22 4.55
C TYR A 35 5.46 1.23 5.46
N GLY A 36 4.80 2.33 5.83
CA GLY A 36 5.37 3.35 6.71
C GLY A 36 6.04 4.50 5.98
N VAL A 37 5.87 4.61 4.66
CA VAL A 37 6.34 5.78 3.91
C VAL A 37 5.45 6.97 4.25
N ARG A 38 6.06 8.06 4.72
CA ARG A 38 5.32 9.26 5.14
C ARG A 38 5.79 10.54 4.45
N ARG A 39 6.99 10.56 3.86
CA ARG A 39 7.59 11.75 3.26
C ARG A 39 7.42 11.76 1.75
N PHE A 40 7.15 12.95 1.20
CA PHE A 40 7.01 13.14 -0.24
C PHE A 40 8.19 12.59 -1.04
N SER A 41 9.43 12.86 -0.59
CA SER A 41 10.65 12.41 -1.25
C SER A 41 10.77 10.89 -1.30
N HIS A 42 10.34 10.19 -0.25
CA HIS A 42 10.38 8.72 -0.21
C HIS A 42 9.33 8.12 -1.16
N PHE A 43 8.09 8.63 -1.17
CA PHE A 43 7.10 8.23 -2.18
C PHE A 43 7.61 8.46 -3.60
N GLN A 44 8.20 9.63 -3.85
CA GLN A 44 8.73 9.96 -5.17
C GLN A 44 9.84 8.98 -5.59
N ALA A 45 10.80 8.73 -4.70
CA ALA A 45 11.94 7.87 -4.98
C ALA A 45 11.58 6.38 -5.11
N HIS A 46 10.58 5.89 -4.37
CA HIS A 46 10.18 4.48 -4.38
C HIS A 46 9.13 4.14 -5.46
N LEU A 47 8.40 5.12 -5.98
CA LEU A 47 7.42 4.89 -7.05
C LEU A 47 7.90 5.33 -8.44
N ASP A 48 9.02 6.04 -8.55
CA ASP A 48 9.45 6.76 -9.76
C ASP A 48 8.32 7.59 -10.39
N ILE A 49 7.47 8.12 -9.52
CA ILE A 49 6.27 8.83 -9.91
C ILE A 49 6.61 10.28 -10.29
N PRO A 50 6.05 10.82 -11.39
CA PRO A 50 6.24 12.22 -11.72
C PRO A 50 5.75 13.13 -10.57
N ARG A 51 6.58 14.09 -10.16
CA ARG A 51 6.33 14.98 -9.01
C ARG A 51 4.94 15.62 -9.04
N ALA A 52 4.52 16.13 -10.20
CA ALA A 52 3.21 16.76 -10.36
C ALA A 52 2.04 15.78 -10.12
N VAL A 53 2.18 14.53 -10.57
CA VAL A 53 1.18 13.47 -10.35
C VAL A 53 1.13 13.12 -8.87
N LEU A 54 2.28 12.93 -8.22
CA LEU A 54 2.35 12.63 -6.79
C LEU A 54 1.71 13.73 -5.94
N THR A 55 2.03 15.01 -6.22
CA THR A 55 1.40 16.15 -5.54
C THR A 55 -0.13 16.12 -5.68
N ALA A 56 -0.63 15.90 -6.90
CA ALA A 56 -2.07 15.84 -7.15
C ALA A 56 -2.75 14.65 -6.48
N ARG A 57 -2.09 13.48 -6.43
CA ARG A 57 -2.63 12.27 -5.79
C ARG A 57 -2.64 12.40 -4.26
N LEU A 58 -1.55 12.84 -3.66
CA LEU A 58 -1.48 13.06 -2.21
C LEU A 58 -2.49 14.12 -1.76
N GLY A 59 -2.63 15.22 -2.52
CA GLY A 59 -3.67 16.22 -2.25
C GLY A 59 -5.08 15.62 -2.29
N ALA A 60 -5.41 14.87 -3.34
CA ALA A 60 -6.73 14.24 -3.46
C ALA A 60 -7.01 13.22 -2.33
N LEU A 61 -6.01 12.47 -1.88
CA LEU A 61 -6.14 11.54 -0.75
C LEU A 61 -6.34 12.26 0.59
N VAL A 62 -5.74 13.44 0.75
CA VAL A 62 -5.97 14.29 1.93
C VAL A 62 -7.39 14.86 1.91
N GLU A 63 -7.83 15.42 0.78
CA GLU A 63 -9.20 15.94 0.64
C GLU A 63 -10.27 14.84 0.84
N ALA A 64 -9.99 13.61 0.39
CA ALA A 64 -10.87 12.46 0.61
C ALA A 64 -10.83 11.90 2.04
N GLY A 65 -9.98 12.45 2.93
CA GLY A 65 -9.81 11.99 4.30
C GLY A 65 -9.16 10.62 4.43
N VAL A 66 -8.47 10.14 3.38
CA VAL A 66 -7.71 8.86 3.38
C VAL A 66 -6.34 9.04 4.02
N LEU A 67 -5.71 10.19 3.75
CA LEU A 67 -4.47 10.62 4.38
C LEU A 67 -4.72 11.89 5.18
N ASP A 68 -3.92 12.11 6.22
CA ASP A 68 -3.76 13.40 6.86
C ASP A 68 -2.34 13.92 6.59
N LYS A 69 -2.19 15.24 6.46
CA LYS A 69 -0.90 15.89 6.25
C LYS A 69 -0.54 16.72 7.48
N ARG A 70 0.43 16.25 8.27
CA ARG A 70 0.89 16.90 9.51
C ARG A 70 2.41 16.94 9.54
N ASP A 71 2.98 18.08 9.90
CA ASP A 71 4.44 18.29 9.99
C ASP A 71 5.22 17.89 8.73
N GLY A 72 4.60 18.04 7.56
CA GLY A 72 5.19 17.66 6.26
C GLY A 72 5.13 16.16 5.95
N GLU A 73 4.52 15.36 6.81
CA GLU A 73 4.30 13.93 6.64
C GLU A 73 2.85 13.62 6.25
N TYR A 74 2.67 12.55 5.48
CA TYR A 74 1.39 12.00 5.06
C TYR A 74 1.12 10.69 5.81
N VAL A 75 0.04 10.62 6.57
CA VAL A 75 -0.26 9.47 7.45
C VAL A 75 -1.67 8.96 7.14
N LEU A 76 -1.86 7.64 7.12
CA LEU A 76 -3.19 7.04 6.96
C LEU A 76 -4.11 7.44 8.11
N THR A 77 -5.32 7.84 7.76
CA THR A 77 -6.42 8.05 8.72
C THR A 77 -7.10 6.72 9.05
N GLY A 78 -8.09 6.72 9.95
CA GLY A 78 -8.98 5.57 10.15
C GLY A 78 -9.60 5.08 8.83
N THR A 79 -10.16 5.99 8.04
CA THR A 79 -10.70 5.69 6.70
C THR A 79 -9.66 5.09 5.77
N GLY A 80 -8.41 5.58 5.81
CA GLY A 80 -7.33 5.04 4.98
C GLY A 80 -6.91 3.63 5.40
N LEU A 81 -6.92 3.32 6.69
CA LEU A 81 -6.61 1.98 7.21
C LEU A 81 -7.61 0.92 6.74
N GLU A 82 -8.88 1.28 6.54
CA GLU A 82 -9.92 0.40 6.02
C GLU A 82 -9.64 -0.11 4.59
N LEU A 83 -8.73 0.54 3.85
CA LEU A 83 -8.33 0.11 2.50
C LEU A 83 -7.35 -1.07 2.50
N TRP A 84 -6.82 -1.48 3.66
CA TRP A 84 -5.85 -2.57 3.74
C TRP A 84 -6.33 -3.87 3.07
N PRO A 85 -7.55 -4.38 3.34
CA PRO A 85 -8.01 -5.63 2.72
C PRO A 85 -8.02 -5.56 1.18
N ALA A 86 -8.36 -4.40 0.61
CA ALA A 86 -8.35 -4.20 -0.83
C ALA A 86 -6.93 -4.17 -1.40
N VAL A 87 -6.02 -3.42 -0.76
CA VAL A 87 -4.60 -3.36 -1.16
C VAL A 87 -3.94 -4.73 -1.08
N HIS A 88 -4.17 -5.45 0.02
CA HIS A 88 -3.63 -6.78 0.24
C HIS A 88 -4.17 -7.79 -0.78
N ALA A 89 -5.49 -7.83 -0.98
CA ALA A 89 -6.12 -8.75 -1.92
C ALA A 89 -5.66 -8.51 -3.37
N LEU A 90 -5.51 -7.25 -3.79
CA LEU A 90 -4.99 -6.91 -5.12
C LEU A 90 -3.51 -7.29 -5.27
N SER A 91 -2.71 -7.12 -4.22
CA SER A 91 -1.29 -7.51 -4.22
C SER A 91 -1.12 -9.03 -4.34
N ASP A 92 -1.89 -9.79 -3.57
CA ASP A 92 -1.93 -11.25 -3.63
C ASP A 92 -2.44 -11.75 -4.99
N TRP A 93 -3.53 -11.16 -5.49
CA TRP A 93 -4.06 -11.50 -6.81
C TRP A 93 -3.04 -11.22 -7.92
N GLY A 94 -2.33 -10.09 -7.84
CA GLY A 94 -1.23 -9.74 -8.73
C GLY A 94 -0.13 -10.80 -8.72
N ALA A 95 0.35 -11.16 -7.53
CA ALA A 95 1.39 -12.16 -7.34
C ALA A 95 1.00 -13.54 -7.91
N ARG A 96 -0.23 -14.00 -7.69
CA ARG A 96 -0.67 -15.34 -8.12
C ARG A 96 -0.91 -15.45 -9.63
N ASN A 97 -1.28 -14.37 -10.30
CA ASN A 97 -1.75 -14.43 -11.69
C ASN A 97 -0.75 -13.80 -12.69
N PHE A 98 0.16 -12.94 -12.24
CA PHE A 98 1.03 -12.16 -13.12
C PHE A 98 2.50 -12.16 -12.70
N SER A 99 2.90 -13.05 -11.78
CA SER A 99 4.30 -13.19 -11.34
C SER A 99 4.70 -14.66 -11.28
N ASP A 100 5.65 -15.05 -12.12
CA ASP A 100 6.22 -16.41 -12.11
C ASP A 100 7.09 -16.65 -10.86
N ALA A 101 7.69 -15.60 -10.31
CA ALA A 101 8.53 -15.66 -9.10
C ALA A 101 7.71 -15.57 -7.80
N GLY A 102 6.38 -15.46 -7.87
CA GLY A 102 5.49 -15.34 -6.72
C GLY A 102 5.40 -13.93 -6.14
N ALA A 103 5.15 -13.81 -4.84
CA ALA A 103 4.90 -12.53 -4.20
C ALA A 103 6.19 -11.72 -3.98
N CYS A 104 6.14 -10.41 -4.25
CA CYS A 104 7.24 -9.50 -3.92
C CYS A 104 7.37 -9.27 -2.41
N ARG A 105 6.30 -9.45 -1.65
CA ARG A 105 6.27 -9.25 -0.20
C ARG A 105 5.41 -10.33 0.44
N LEU A 106 5.85 -10.80 1.60
CA LEU A 106 5.09 -11.72 2.44
C LEU A 106 4.69 -11.00 3.71
N PHE A 107 3.52 -11.30 4.24
CA PHE A 107 3.02 -10.73 5.49
C PHE A 107 2.97 -11.80 6.57
N ARG A 108 3.46 -11.48 7.77
CA ARG A 108 3.37 -12.34 8.95
C ARG A 108 2.58 -11.64 10.04
N HIS A 109 1.77 -12.43 10.74
CA HIS A 109 1.11 -11.97 11.95
C HIS A 109 2.14 -11.88 13.08
N VAL A 110 2.30 -10.71 13.68
CA VAL A 110 3.26 -10.45 14.77
C VAL A 110 3.01 -11.36 15.96
N GLY A 111 1.75 -11.64 16.31
CA GLY A 111 1.40 -12.41 17.51
C GLY A 111 1.80 -13.89 17.48
N CYS A 112 1.81 -14.53 16.31
CA CYS A 112 2.07 -15.97 16.19
C CYS A 112 3.08 -16.37 15.09
N GLY A 113 3.57 -15.42 14.28
CA GLY A 113 4.52 -15.67 13.19
C GLY A 113 3.94 -16.34 11.94
N GLY A 114 2.65 -16.72 11.97
CA GLY A 114 1.95 -17.33 10.85
C GLY A 114 1.82 -16.39 9.66
N LEU A 115 1.87 -16.94 8.45
CA LEU A 115 1.73 -16.17 7.22
C LEU A 115 0.29 -15.68 7.04
N VAL A 116 0.17 -14.47 6.50
CA VAL A 116 -1.11 -13.85 6.13
C VAL A 116 -1.16 -13.82 4.61
N GLY A 117 -2.04 -14.65 4.04
CA GLY A 117 -2.14 -14.87 2.60
C GLY A 117 -3.54 -14.57 2.08
N VAL A 118 -3.96 -15.29 1.05
CA VAL A 118 -5.30 -15.16 0.42
C VAL A 118 -6.41 -15.07 1.48
N GLY A 119 -7.26 -14.05 1.38
CA GLY A 119 -8.36 -13.81 2.33
C GLY A 119 -7.98 -13.07 3.61
N GLY A 120 -6.69 -12.78 3.84
CA GLY A 120 -6.22 -11.95 4.95
C GLY A 120 -6.16 -12.65 6.32
N GLY A 121 -6.52 -13.92 6.39
CA GLY A 121 -6.38 -14.72 7.61
C GLY A 121 -4.96 -15.22 7.83
N CYS A 122 -4.53 -15.25 9.09
CA CYS A 122 -3.29 -15.89 9.51
C CYS A 122 -3.40 -17.42 9.44
N SER A 123 -2.44 -18.06 8.79
CA SER A 123 -2.42 -19.53 8.62
C SER A 123 -2.18 -20.32 9.91
N SER A 124 -1.74 -19.66 10.99
CA SER A 124 -1.43 -20.32 12.26
C SER A 124 -2.57 -20.22 13.29
N CYS A 125 -3.17 -19.04 13.46
CA CYS A 125 -4.22 -18.81 14.47
C CYS A 125 -5.61 -18.53 13.88
N GLY A 126 -5.73 -18.38 12.55
CA GLY A 126 -7.00 -18.09 11.87
C GLY A 126 -7.51 -16.65 12.01
N GLN A 127 -6.86 -15.80 12.82
CA GLN A 127 -7.25 -14.40 12.98
C GLN A 127 -6.95 -13.59 11.71
N VAL A 128 -7.75 -12.56 11.45
CA VAL A 128 -7.44 -11.52 10.46
C VAL A 128 -6.77 -10.36 11.21
N PRO A 129 -5.43 -10.27 11.21
CA PRO A 129 -4.74 -9.23 11.95
C PRO A 129 -5.00 -7.85 11.37
N VAL A 130 -5.09 -6.86 12.25
CA VAL A 130 -5.08 -5.46 11.85
C VAL A 130 -3.71 -5.07 11.29
N PRO A 131 -3.61 -4.01 10.47
CA PRO A 131 -2.32 -3.61 9.88
C PRO A 131 -1.19 -3.42 10.90
N THR A 132 -1.45 -2.92 12.11
CA THR A 132 -0.41 -2.75 13.15
C THR A 132 0.18 -4.07 13.66
N ASP A 133 -0.52 -5.19 13.48
CA ASP A 133 -0.07 -6.53 13.88
C ASP A 133 0.51 -7.32 12.71
N LEU A 134 0.89 -6.64 11.63
CA LEU A 134 1.51 -7.22 10.45
C LEU A 134 2.96 -6.80 10.32
N GLU A 135 3.81 -7.80 10.06
CA GLU A 135 5.20 -7.60 9.67
C GLU A 135 5.35 -7.97 8.19
N ILE A 136 5.98 -7.09 7.42
CA ILE A 136 6.30 -7.29 6.01
C ILE A 136 7.69 -7.90 5.88
N HIS A 137 7.81 -8.92 5.04
CA HIS A 137 9.06 -9.60 4.73
C HIS A 137 9.34 -9.58 3.23
N PRO A 138 10.62 -9.62 2.81
CA PRO A 138 10.98 -9.91 1.43
C PRO A 138 10.33 -11.20 0.96
N GLY A 139 9.68 -11.14 -0.20
CA GLY A 139 9.16 -12.32 -0.89
C GLY A 139 10.11 -12.84 -1.97
N PRO A 140 9.86 -14.05 -2.51
CA PRO A 140 10.73 -14.67 -3.51
C PRO A 140 10.91 -13.83 -4.79
N ALA A 141 9.91 -13.02 -5.18
CA ALA A 141 10.01 -12.18 -6.37
C ALA A 141 10.93 -10.95 -6.21
N LEU A 142 11.53 -10.74 -5.05
CA LEU A 142 12.59 -9.73 -4.86
C LEU A 142 13.99 -10.25 -5.08
N ASP A 143 14.17 -11.52 -5.41
CA ASP A 143 15.50 -12.03 -5.72
C ASP A 143 16.09 -11.25 -6.91
N GLY A 144 17.27 -10.66 -6.69
CA GLY A 144 17.94 -9.82 -7.68
C GLY A 144 17.42 -8.37 -7.81
N ASP A 145 16.50 -7.90 -6.97
CA ASP A 145 16.12 -6.48 -6.94
C ASP A 145 17.33 -5.61 -6.57
N ARG A 146 17.63 -4.62 -7.42
CA ARG A 146 18.81 -3.74 -7.29
C ARG A 146 18.47 -2.32 -6.85
N ARG A 147 17.21 -2.03 -6.55
CA ARG A 147 16.80 -0.68 -6.16
C ARG A 147 17.42 -0.29 -4.82
N ASP A 148 17.98 0.91 -4.76
CA ASP A 148 18.77 1.45 -3.65
C ASP A 148 18.12 2.68 -2.99
N ASP A 149 16.87 2.98 -3.33
CA ASP A 149 16.12 4.02 -2.65
C ASP A 149 15.88 3.66 -1.16
N PRO A 150 15.67 4.66 -0.28
CA PRO A 150 15.56 4.42 1.16
C PRO A 150 14.46 3.43 1.55
N VAL A 151 13.35 3.40 0.82
CA VAL A 151 12.23 2.49 1.11
C VAL A 151 12.60 1.07 0.73
N SER A 152 13.16 0.88 -0.47
CA SER A 152 13.62 -0.44 -0.90
C SER A 152 14.68 -1.00 0.04
N LEU A 153 15.65 -0.18 0.48
CA LEU A 153 16.67 -0.58 1.44
C LEU A 153 16.07 -1.01 2.79
N ALA A 154 15.16 -0.21 3.36
CA ALA A 154 14.52 -0.52 4.63
C ALA A 154 13.70 -1.82 4.56
N LEU A 155 13.04 -2.08 3.43
CA LEU A 155 12.18 -3.25 3.24
C LEU A 155 12.94 -4.52 2.79
N ARG A 156 14.27 -4.52 2.81
CA ARG A 156 15.10 -5.75 2.65
C ARG A 156 15.13 -6.59 3.92
N ALA A 157 14.75 -6.02 5.06
CA ALA A 157 14.60 -6.71 6.33
C ALA A 157 13.11 -6.76 6.74
N PRO A 158 12.74 -7.63 7.69
CA PRO A 158 11.42 -7.58 8.31
C PRO A 158 11.14 -6.18 8.86
N HIS A 159 9.95 -5.65 8.57
CA HIS A 159 9.51 -4.32 9.00
C HIS A 159 8.05 -4.36 9.40
N ARG A 160 7.66 -3.67 10.48
CA ARG A 160 6.24 -3.62 10.87
C ARG A 160 5.49 -2.65 9.97
N LEU A 161 4.28 -3.02 9.54
CA LEU A 161 3.44 -2.07 8.82
C LEU A 161 3.15 -0.86 9.72
N LEU A 162 3.00 0.30 9.07
CA LEU A 162 2.73 1.62 9.66
C LEU A 162 3.88 2.24 10.46
N ASP A 163 4.88 1.45 10.87
CA ASP A 163 6.10 1.99 11.48
C ASP A 163 6.85 2.86 10.46
N PRO A 164 7.24 4.09 10.79
CA PRO A 164 7.86 4.99 9.83
C PRO A 164 9.14 4.41 9.23
N ILE A 165 9.26 4.47 7.90
CA ILE A 165 10.53 4.22 7.21
C ILE A 165 11.49 5.36 7.57
N ARG A 166 12.51 5.03 8.37
CA ARG A 166 13.58 5.95 8.73
C ARG A 166 14.65 5.99 7.63
N PRO A 167 15.31 7.14 7.41
CA PRO A 167 16.42 7.25 6.47
C PRO A 167 17.62 6.39 6.89
#